data_AF-A0A925ABL1-F1
#
_entry.id   AF-A0A925ABL1-F1
#
_cell.length_a   1.000
_cell.length_b   1.000
_cell.length_c   1.000
_cell.angle_alpha   90.00
_cell.angle_beta   90.00
_cell.angle_gamma   90.00
#
_symmetry.space_group_name_H-M   'P 1'
#
loop_
_entity.id
_entity.type
_entity.pdbx_description
1 polymer ?
#
loop_
_entity_poly.entity_id
_entity_poly.type
_entity_poly.pdbx_seq_one_letter_code
_entity_poly.pdbx_strand_id
1 'polypeptide(L)'
;MAEKIDTNRKAELLSSPVEHIDIASFDARPIIDAWGKMSFTSRDAARAAQILNMALEDQNCSTWLIMAGSTGAGGCLHVWRDMVEYNMADAIVATGA
;
A
#
# COMPACT_ATOMS: atom_id res chain seq x y z
N MET A 1 -33.08 -6.10 31.01
CA MET A 1 -32.79 -7.40 30.36
C MET A 1 -31.53 -7.19 29.53
N ALA A 2 -30.50 -8.03 29.69
CA ALA A 2 -29.28 -7.90 28.90
C ALA A 2 -29.54 -8.34 27.45
N GLU A 3 -29.07 -7.56 26.49
CA GLU A 3 -29.17 -7.86 25.05
C GLU A 3 -28.42 -9.17 24.74
N LYS A 4 -29.07 -10.08 24.02
CA LYS A 4 -28.46 -11.35 23.60
C LYS A 4 -27.40 -11.06 22.53
N ILE A 5 -26.17 -11.52 22.76
CA ILE A 5 -25.08 -11.42 21.77
C ILE A 5 -25.43 -12.34 20.59
N ASP A 6 -25.60 -11.75 19.39
CA ASP A 6 -25.71 -12.50 18.14
C ASP A 6 -24.32 -13.00 17.72
N THR A 7 -24.07 -14.30 17.92
CA THR A 7 -22.78 -14.93 17.63
C THR A 7 -22.50 -15.07 16.13
N ASN A 8 -23.52 -14.96 15.26
CA ASN A 8 -23.35 -15.09 13.81
C ASN A 8 -23.09 -13.75 13.11
N ARG A 9 -23.40 -12.62 13.78
CA ARG A 9 -23.20 -11.28 13.21
C ARG A 9 -21.76 -11.02 12.75
N LYS A 10 -20.75 -11.54 13.46
CA LYS A 10 -19.34 -11.40 13.05
C LYS A 10 -19.05 -12.09 11.72
N ALA A 11 -19.59 -13.29 11.51
CA ALA A 11 -19.39 -14.04 10.27
C ALA A 11 -20.07 -13.34 9.08
N GLU A 12 -21.25 -12.77 9.30
CA GLU A 12 -21.96 -11.97 8.30
C GLU A 12 -21.17 -10.69 7.93
N LEU A 13 -20.65 -9.97 8.92
CA LEU A 13 -19.85 -8.75 8.67
C LEU A 13 -18.52 -9.02 7.95
N LEU A 14 -17.99 -10.23 8.08
CA LEU A 14 -16.72 -10.67 7.48
C LEU A 14 -16.92 -11.60 6.27
N SER A 15 -18.13 -11.65 5.71
CA SER A 15 -18.43 -12.53 4.58
C SER A 15 -17.76 -12.12 3.27
N SER A 16 -17.38 -10.84 3.15
CA SER A 16 -16.70 -10.31 1.98
C SER A 16 -15.19 -10.27 2.22
N PRO A 17 -14.38 -11.02 1.46
CA PRO A 17 -12.93 -11.00 1.61
C PRO A 17 -12.35 -9.66 1.14
N VAL A 18 -11.22 -9.27 1.75
CA VAL A 18 -10.42 -8.16 1.26
C VAL A 18 -9.70 -8.60 0.00
N GLU A 19 -9.77 -7.79 -1.04
CA GLU A 19 -9.04 -8.00 -2.30
C GLU A 19 -7.78 -7.14 -2.31
N HIS A 20 -6.69 -7.71 -2.81
CA HIS A 20 -5.42 -7.02 -2.95
C HIS A 20 -5.31 -6.42 -4.35
N ILE A 21 -4.95 -5.14 -4.41
CA ILE A 21 -4.72 -4.45 -5.68
C ILE A 21 -3.56 -5.10 -6.45
N ASP A 22 -3.80 -5.39 -7.72
CA ASP A 22 -2.75 -5.75 -8.68
C ASP A 22 -2.30 -4.51 -9.44
N ILE A 23 -1.15 -3.96 -9.05
CA ILE A 23 -0.61 -2.73 -9.64
C ILE A 23 -0.02 -2.95 -11.04
N ALA A 24 0.20 -4.20 -11.46
CA ALA A 24 0.67 -4.53 -12.80
C ALA A 24 -0.49 -4.63 -13.82
N SER A 25 -1.73 -4.70 -13.34
CA SER A 25 -2.93 -4.83 -14.19
C SER A 25 -3.31 -3.55 -14.94
N PHE A 26 -2.73 -2.39 -14.58
CA PHE A 26 -2.99 -1.10 -15.24
C PHE A 26 -1.79 -0.14 -15.10
N ASP A 27 -1.70 0.84 -16.01
CA ASP A 27 -0.69 1.90 -15.92
C ASP A 27 -1.24 3.15 -15.23
N ALA A 28 -0.84 3.37 -13.98
CA ALA A 28 -1.25 4.52 -13.17
C ALA A 28 -0.41 5.79 -13.41
N ARG A 29 0.75 5.70 -14.09
CA ARG A 29 1.71 6.81 -14.19
C ARG A 29 1.11 8.11 -14.74
N PRO A 30 0.25 8.09 -15.79
CA PRO A 30 -0.39 9.32 -16.28
C PRO A 30 -1.27 10.03 -15.24
N ILE A 31 -1.89 9.26 -14.33
CA ILE A 31 -2.72 9.82 -13.25
C ILE A 31 -1.82 10.51 -12.21
N ILE A 32 -0.72 9.87 -11.82
CA ILE A 32 0.28 10.44 -10.89
C ILE A 32 0.89 11.73 -11.47
N ASP A 33 1.22 11.75 -12.76
CA ASP A 33 1.74 12.94 -13.43
C ASP A 33 0.74 14.10 -13.43
N ALA A 34 -0.55 13.79 -13.64
CA ALA A 34 -1.61 14.78 -13.57
C ALA A 34 -1.77 15.32 -12.14
N TRP A 35 -1.66 14.48 -11.11
CA TRP A 35 -1.71 14.90 -9.71
C TRP A 35 -0.63 15.91 -9.32
N GLY A 36 0.54 15.88 -9.98
CA GLY A 36 1.58 16.88 -9.80
C GLY A 36 1.13 18.31 -10.12
N LYS A 37 0.12 18.47 -10.99
CA LYS A 37 -0.46 19.77 -11.37
C LYS A 37 -1.65 20.18 -10.49
N MET A 38 -2.09 19.31 -9.57
CA MET A 38 -3.20 19.55 -8.64
C MET A 38 -2.70 20.17 -7.33
N SER A 39 -3.58 20.32 -6.33
CA SER A 39 -3.27 20.86 -4.99
C SER A 39 -3.39 19.81 -3.89
N PHE A 40 -2.94 20.17 -2.67
CA PHE A 40 -3.03 19.33 -1.47
C PHE A 40 -2.36 17.96 -1.64
N THR A 41 -2.98 16.91 -1.09
CA THR A 41 -2.45 15.55 -1.01
C THR A 41 -2.21 14.91 -2.37
N SER A 42 -2.91 15.33 -3.43
CA SER A 42 -2.62 14.86 -4.80
C SER A 42 -1.18 15.24 -5.19
N ARG A 43 -0.76 16.48 -4.93
CA ARG A 43 0.60 16.93 -5.24
C ARG A 43 1.64 16.23 -4.38
N ASP A 44 1.32 15.97 -3.12
CA ASP A 44 2.21 15.24 -2.21
C ASP A 44 2.42 13.79 -2.69
N ALA A 45 1.37 13.11 -3.14
CA ALA A 45 1.47 11.77 -3.71
C ALA A 45 2.33 11.74 -4.99
N ALA A 46 2.14 12.70 -5.89
CA ALA A 46 2.97 12.83 -7.10
C ALA A 46 4.44 13.08 -6.76
N ARG A 47 4.71 13.96 -5.79
CA ARG A 47 6.08 14.21 -5.32
C ARG A 47 6.69 13.00 -4.63
N ALA A 48 5.93 12.25 -3.85
CA ALA A 48 6.40 11.04 -3.19
C ALA A 48 6.81 9.96 -4.21
N ALA A 49 6.02 9.77 -5.29
CA ALA A 49 6.37 8.87 -6.38
C ALA A 49 7.69 9.27 -7.08
N GLN A 50 7.90 10.57 -7.31
CA GLN A 50 9.16 11.07 -7.87
C GLN A 50 10.35 10.81 -6.94
N ILE A 51 10.19 11.01 -5.64
CA ILE A 51 11.24 10.72 -4.64
C ILE A 51 11.58 9.23 -4.61
N LEU A 52 10.58 8.36 -4.67
CA LEU A 52 10.81 6.92 -4.74
C LEU A 52 11.59 6.54 -6.00
N ASN A 53 11.23 7.08 -7.17
CA ASN A 53 11.99 6.81 -8.41
C ASN A 53 13.44 7.28 -8.30
N MET A 54 13.70 8.49 -7.77
CA MET A 54 15.07 8.97 -7.55
C MET A 54 15.86 8.04 -6.63
N ALA A 55 15.23 7.53 -5.57
CA ALA A 55 15.88 6.59 -4.65
C ALA A 55 16.19 5.24 -5.30
N LEU A 56 15.30 4.73 -6.17
CA LEU A 56 15.49 3.47 -6.89
C LEU A 56 16.56 3.57 -7.98
N GLU A 57 16.73 4.75 -8.59
CA GLU A 57 17.74 5.00 -9.61
C GLU A 57 19.16 5.15 -9.01
N ASP A 58 19.28 5.67 -7.79
CA ASP A 58 20.55 5.87 -7.11
C ASP A 58 21.07 4.59 -6.43
N GLN A 59 22.10 3.99 -7.02
CA GLN A 59 22.75 2.78 -6.51
C GLN A 59 23.47 2.96 -5.16
N ASN A 60 23.67 4.20 -4.70
CA ASN A 60 24.24 4.48 -3.37
C ASN A 60 23.15 4.75 -2.33
N CYS A 61 21.89 4.81 -2.74
CA CYS A 61 20.76 4.96 -1.83
C CYS A 61 20.33 3.59 -1.31
N SER A 62 20.06 3.49 -0.01
CA SER A 62 19.39 2.31 0.55
C SER A 62 17.91 2.59 0.75
N THR A 63 17.07 1.79 0.10
CA THR A 63 15.62 1.87 0.12
C THR A 63 15.03 1.02 1.25
N TRP A 64 14.17 1.63 2.07
CA TRP A 64 13.62 0.98 3.27
C TRP A 64 12.10 0.92 3.18
N LEU A 65 11.57 -0.29 3.09
CA LEU A 65 10.12 -0.53 3.10
C LEU A 65 9.64 -0.65 4.54
N ILE A 66 8.99 0.40 5.03
CA ILE A 66 8.46 0.47 6.40
C ILE A 66 6.94 0.30 6.34
N MET A 67 6.42 -0.73 7.00
CA MET A 67 5.03 -1.16 6.85
C MET A 67 4.32 -1.28 8.20
N ALA A 68 3.06 -0.84 8.23
CA ALA A 68 2.15 -1.09 9.36
C ALA A 68 1.23 -2.27 9.02
N GLY A 69 0.97 -3.17 9.97
CA GLY A 69 0.11 -4.35 9.71
C GLY A 69 -1.30 -4.00 9.22
N SER A 70 -1.84 -2.84 9.60
CA SER A 70 -3.17 -2.40 9.17
C SER A 70 -3.31 -2.21 7.66
N THR A 71 -2.24 -1.82 6.94
CA THR A 71 -2.29 -1.67 5.48
C THR A 71 -2.21 -3.01 4.75
N GLY A 72 -1.65 -4.05 5.39
CA GLY A 72 -1.75 -5.43 4.92
C GLY A 72 -3.20 -5.91 4.93
N ALA A 73 -3.88 -5.73 6.07
CA ALA A 73 -5.32 -5.99 6.21
C ALA A 73 -6.19 -5.08 5.32
N GLY A 74 -5.67 -3.89 4.95
CA GLY A 74 -6.32 -2.94 4.04
C GLY A 74 -6.19 -3.28 2.55
N GLY A 75 -5.48 -4.36 2.18
CA GLY A 75 -5.38 -4.80 0.80
C GLY A 75 -4.01 -4.55 0.13
N CYS A 76 -2.99 -4.08 0.84
CA CYS A 76 -1.69 -3.74 0.23
C CYS A 76 -0.67 -4.88 0.13
N LEU A 77 -0.99 -6.12 0.57
CA LEU A 77 -0.01 -7.22 0.59
C LEU A 77 0.63 -7.50 -0.78
N HIS A 78 -0.14 -7.41 -1.86
CA HIS A 78 0.39 -7.61 -3.21
C HIS A 78 1.35 -6.50 -3.64
N VAL A 79 1.11 -5.26 -3.23
CA VAL A 79 2.04 -4.15 -3.49
C VAL A 79 3.39 -4.43 -2.84
N TRP A 80 3.39 -4.90 -1.59
CA TRP A 80 4.63 -5.23 -0.88
C TRP A 80 5.36 -6.41 -1.49
N ARG A 81 4.62 -7.46 -1.86
CA ARG A 81 5.16 -8.60 -2.61
C ARG A 81 5.89 -8.11 -3.85
N ASP A 82 5.25 -7.26 -4.65
CA ASP A 82 5.81 -6.77 -5.91
C ASP A 82 7.03 -5.88 -5.67
N MET A 83 7.02 -5.03 -4.64
CA MET A 83 8.20 -4.23 -4.28
C MET A 83 9.42 -5.11 -3.92
N VAL A 84 9.20 -6.24 -3.24
CA VAL A 84 10.28 -7.18 -2.90
C VAL A 84 10.73 -7.97 -4.14
N GLU A 85 9.78 -8.49 -4.92
CA GLU A 85 10.05 -9.26 -6.15
C GLU A 85 10.88 -8.44 -7.16
N TYR A 86 10.60 -7.14 -7.28
CA TYR A 86 11.29 -6.24 -8.20
C TYR A 86 12.49 -5.51 -7.58
N ASN A 87 12.99 -5.97 -6.43
CA ASN A 87 14.18 -5.44 -5.76
C ASN A 87 14.09 -3.92 -5.50
N MET A 88 12.92 -3.45 -5.07
CA MET A 88 12.66 -2.04 -4.75
C MET A 88 12.89 -1.69 -3.25
N ALA A 89 13.35 -2.65 -2.46
CA ALA A 89 13.59 -2.49 -1.02
C ALA A 89 14.83 -3.28 -0.57
N ASP A 90 15.80 -2.59 0.03
CA ASP A 90 17.01 -3.18 0.61
C ASP A 90 16.78 -3.67 2.05
N ALA A 91 15.87 -3.01 2.78
CA ALA A 91 15.50 -3.37 4.14
C ALA A 91 13.98 -3.31 4.32
N ILE A 92 13.45 -4.22 5.13
CA ILE A 92 12.03 -4.27 5.49
C ILE A 92 11.89 -4.09 7.00
N VAL A 93 11.03 -3.16 7.40
CA VAL A 93 10.69 -2.92 8.81
C VAL A 93 9.18 -3.02 8.96
N ALA A 94 8.70 -3.98 9.74
CA ALA A 94 7.27 -4.22 9.93
C ALA A 94 6.92 -4.48 11.39
N THR A 95 5.71 -4.11 11.77
CA THR A 95 5.09 -4.58 13.01
C THR A 95 4.73 -6.07 12.88
N GLY A 96 4.78 -6.85 13.96
CA GLY A 96 4.50 -8.30 13.93
C GLY A 96 3.03 -8.72 13.79
N ALA A 97 2.16 -7.84 13.28
CA ALA A 97 0.73 -8.06 13.09
C ALA A 97 0.43 -8.68 11.72
#